data_AF-A0A939DGU8-F1
#
_entry.id   AF-A0A939DGU8-F1
#
_cell.length_a   1.000
_cell.length_b   1.000
_cell.length_c   1.000
_cell.angle_alpha   90.00
_cell.angle_beta   90.00
_cell.angle_gamma   90.00
#
_symmetry.space_group_name_H-M   'P 1'
#
loop_
_entity.id
_entity.type
_entity.pdbx_description
1 polymer ?
#
loop_
_entity_poly.entity_id
_entity_poly.type
_entity_poly.pdbx_seq_one_letter_code
_entity_poly.pdbx_strand_id
1 'polypeptide(L)'
;MPYSRIPPALCLCLVLSACGIQVSRIPADTLDQPRAEGPLPADMMAAMERDIRDVVTTIHRSGTGQAVYRGEKFDDYRVEGRLLHREPTLRDRYTGESYHCSQVQVMAKLNYHRTYYDRESQRVGVSNRERLQRTDRLCTYDSARDVYEAGEVVVTDD
;
A
#
# COMPACT_ATOMS: atom_id res chain seq x y z
N MET A 1 34.72 -72.36 5.74
CA MET A 1 34.39 -70.98 6.15
C MET A 1 35.02 -70.00 5.17
N PRO A 2 34.25 -69.26 4.35
CA PRO A 2 34.76 -68.06 3.72
C PRO A 2 34.04 -66.80 4.25
N TYR A 3 34.85 -65.86 4.73
CA TYR A 3 34.48 -64.48 5.00
C TYR A 3 34.09 -63.78 3.71
N SER A 4 32.86 -63.28 3.61
CA SER A 4 32.42 -62.36 2.56
C SER A 4 32.57 -60.93 3.09
N ARG A 5 33.48 -60.18 2.45
CA ARG A 5 33.74 -58.76 2.69
C ARG A 5 32.64 -57.95 1.98
N ILE A 6 31.74 -57.36 2.76
CA ILE A 6 30.74 -56.40 2.26
C ILE A 6 31.46 -55.04 2.07
N PRO A 7 31.41 -54.41 0.89
CA PRO A 7 32.09 -53.15 0.66
C PRO A 7 31.38 -51.97 1.35
N PRO A 8 32.14 -51.00 1.93
CA PRO A 8 31.62 -49.89 2.74
C PRO A 8 30.81 -48.82 1.97
N ALA A 9 30.66 -48.97 0.65
CA ALA A 9 29.90 -48.03 -0.19
C ALA A 9 28.38 -48.15 -0.01
N LEU A 10 27.88 -49.23 0.59
CA LEU A 10 26.45 -49.47 0.80
C LEU A 10 25.87 -48.73 2.04
N CYS A 11 26.73 -48.26 2.94
CA CYS A 11 26.28 -47.52 4.14
C CYS A 11 26.01 -46.03 3.87
N LEU A 12 26.59 -45.42 2.84
CA LEU A 12 26.45 -43.98 2.63
C LEU A 12 25.11 -43.57 1.98
N CYS A 13 24.46 -44.48 1.24
CA CYS A 13 23.17 -44.18 0.60
C CYS A 13 21.97 -44.26 1.57
N LEU A 14 22.13 -44.87 2.74
CA LEU A 14 21.04 -45.02 3.72
C LEU A 14 20.86 -43.81 4.63
N VAL A 15 21.86 -42.93 4.73
CA VAL A 15 21.79 -41.75 5.61
C VAL A 15 21.13 -40.55 4.92
N LEU A 16 21.08 -40.53 3.57
CA LEU A 16 20.44 -39.45 2.81
C LEU A 16 18.91 -39.59 2.71
N SER A 17 18.35 -40.76 3.01
CA SER A 17 16.89 -41.01 2.97
C SER A 17 16.16 -40.49 4.21
N ALA A 18 16.87 -40.09 5.26
CA ALA A 18 16.29 -39.71 6.54
C ALA A 18 15.96 -38.20 6.67
N CYS A 19 16.43 -37.36 5.75
CA CYS A 19 15.87 -36.02 5.56
C CYS A 19 14.64 -36.11 4.64
N GLY A 20 13.65 -36.88 5.08
CA GLY A 20 12.30 -36.80 4.52
C GLY A 20 11.75 -35.42 4.85
N ILE A 21 11.96 -34.45 3.95
CA ILE A 21 11.19 -33.22 3.94
C ILE A 21 9.74 -33.67 3.79
N GLN A 22 8.99 -33.69 4.90
CA GLN A 22 7.55 -33.89 4.87
C GLN A 22 6.97 -32.67 4.16
N VAL A 23 6.86 -32.75 2.83
CA VAL A 23 6.11 -31.81 2.03
C VAL A 23 4.65 -32.11 2.32
N SER A 24 4.11 -31.44 3.34
CA SER A 24 2.68 -31.42 3.63
C SER A 24 1.96 -31.02 2.34
N ARG A 25 1.17 -31.93 1.78
CA ARG A 25 0.36 -31.62 0.60
C ARG A 25 -0.63 -30.54 1.01
N ILE A 26 -0.55 -29.37 0.37
CA ILE A 26 -1.55 -28.32 0.52
C ILE A 26 -2.89 -28.92 0.04
N PRO A 27 -3.95 -28.93 0.88
CA PRO A 27 -5.25 -29.48 0.49
C PRO A 27 -5.76 -28.74 -0.75
N ALA A 28 -6.18 -29.48 -1.79
CA ALA A 28 -6.67 -28.90 -3.05
C ALA A 28 -7.83 -27.92 -2.81
N ASP A 29 -8.64 -28.17 -1.78
CA ASP A 29 -9.78 -27.35 -1.37
C ASP A 29 -9.40 -25.94 -0.88
N THR A 30 -8.11 -25.67 -0.63
CA THR A 30 -7.59 -24.33 -0.29
C THR A 30 -7.15 -23.52 -1.52
N LEU A 31 -7.19 -24.10 -2.72
CA LEU A 31 -6.78 -23.41 -3.96
C LEU A 31 -7.86 -22.46 -4.50
N ASP A 32 -9.13 -22.73 -4.19
CA ASP A 32 -10.29 -22.01 -4.74
C ASP A 32 -11.04 -21.16 -3.69
N GLN A 33 -10.41 -20.87 -2.54
CA GLN A 33 -11.05 -20.01 -1.55
C GLN A 33 -11.27 -18.59 -2.11
N PRO A 34 -12.47 -18.01 -1.96
CA PRO A 34 -12.74 -16.64 -2.37
C PRO A 34 -11.81 -15.69 -1.61
N ARG A 35 -11.29 -14.67 -2.31
CA ARG A 35 -10.48 -13.64 -1.66
C ARG A 35 -11.37 -12.85 -0.72
N ALA A 36 -10.93 -12.67 0.51
CA ALA A 36 -11.60 -11.83 1.49
C ALA A 36 -11.10 -10.38 1.37
N GLU A 37 -11.94 -9.43 1.74
CA GLU A 37 -11.46 -8.11 2.15
C GLU A 37 -10.63 -8.27 3.42
N GLY A 38 -9.54 -7.54 3.50
CA GLY A 38 -8.57 -7.71 4.58
C GLY A 38 -7.75 -6.45 4.77
N PRO A 39 -7.13 -6.28 5.95
CA PRO A 39 -6.42 -5.05 6.27
C PRO A 39 -5.30 -4.80 5.26
N LEU A 40 -5.22 -3.54 4.79
CA LEU A 40 -4.10 -3.10 3.98
C LEU A 40 -2.81 -3.10 4.81
N PRO A 41 -1.66 -3.45 4.23
CA PRO A 41 -0.37 -3.34 4.90
C PRO A 41 -0.09 -1.92 5.40
N ALA A 42 0.46 -1.79 6.62
CA ALA A 42 0.72 -0.46 7.22
C ALA A 42 1.75 0.36 6.43
N ASP A 43 2.74 -0.31 5.85
CA ASP A 43 3.74 0.28 4.94
C ASP A 43 3.10 0.81 3.66
N MET A 44 2.13 0.07 3.09
CA MET A 44 1.35 0.53 1.96
C MET A 44 0.50 1.76 2.31
N MET A 45 -0.18 1.76 3.46
CA MET A 45 -0.95 2.91 3.92
C MET A 45 -0.07 4.15 4.13
N ALA A 46 1.13 3.96 4.70
CA ALA A 46 2.09 5.04 4.88
C ALA A 46 2.71 5.54 3.56
N ALA A 47 2.91 4.66 2.57
CA ALA A 47 3.33 5.05 1.23
C ALA A 47 2.25 5.86 0.52
N MET A 48 1.00 5.40 0.58
CA MET A 48 -0.15 6.10 0.01
C MET A 48 -0.33 7.49 0.62
N GLU A 49 -0.25 7.64 1.95
CA GLU A 49 -0.35 8.95 2.61
C GLU A 49 0.78 9.91 2.19
N ARG A 50 2.00 9.41 1.96
CA ARG A 50 3.11 10.22 1.42
C ARG A 50 2.81 10.67 -0.01
N ASP A 51 2.35 9.76 -0.87
CA ASP A 51 1.99 10.09 -2.25
C ASP A 51 0.84 11.11 -2.32
N ILE A 52 -0.14 11.01 -1.43
CA ILE A 52 -1.21 12.01 -1.33
C ILE A 52 -0.64 13.39 -1.00
N ARG A 53 0.22 13.49 0.02
CA ARG A 53 0.85 14.77 0.39
C ARG A 53 1.68 15.34 -0.75
N ASP A 54 2.40 14.51 -1.49
CA ASP A 54 3.17 14.93 -2.66
C ASP A 54 2.28 15.47 -3.77
N VAL A 55 1.16 14.81 -4.06
CA VAL A 55 0.17 15.27 -5.05
C VAL A 55 -0.42 16.61 -4.63
N VAL A 56 -0.90 16.73 -3.39
CA VAL A 56 -1.49 17.96 -2.85
C VAL A 56 -0.47 19.11 -2.90
N THR A 57 0.78 18.84 -2.49
CA THR A 57 1.87 19.81 -2.54
C THR A 57 2.18 20.26 -3.96
N THR A 58 2.23 19.31 -4.90
CA THR A 58 2.49 19.60 -6.32
C THR A 58 1.38 20.47 -6.90
N ILE A 59 0.12 20.15 -6.63
CA ILE A 59 -1.04 20.92 -7.11
C ILE A 59 -1.05 22.31 -6.48
N HIS A 60 -0.82 22.42 -5.17
CA HIS A 60 -0.78 23.70 -4.47
C HIS A 60 0.29 24.64 -5.05
N ARG A 61 1.53 24.14 -5.20
CA ARG A 61 2.67 24.93 -5.68
C ARG A 61 2.54 25.30 -7.16
N SER A 62 2.05 24.39 -8.00
CA SER A 62 1.86 24.66 -9.42
C SER A 62 0.61 25.49 -9.73
N GLY A 63 -0.41 25.44 -8.86
CA GLY A 63 -1.71 26.04 -9.12
C GLY A 63 -2.45 25.43 -10.31
N THR A 64 -2.04 24.23 -10.75
CA THR A 64 -2.66 23.59 -11.93
C THR A 64 -4.06 23.10 -11.63
N GLY A 65 -4.97 23.32 -12.59
CA GLY A 65 -6.30 22.70 -12.58
C GLY A 65 -6.33 21.29 -13.19
N GLN A 66 -5.22 20.84 -13.77
CA GLN A 66 -5.10 19.49 -14.33
C GLN A 66 -4.92 18.45 -13.23
N ALA A 67 -5.38 17.22 -13.49
CA ALA A 67 -5.18 16.11 -12.59
C ALA A 67 -3.69 15.75 -12.48
N VAL A 68 -3.21 15.58 -11.24
CA VAL A 68 -1.85 15.13 -10.94
C VAL A 68 -1.91 13.72 -10.37
N TYR A 69 -1.03 12.85 -10.84
CA TYR A 69 -1.03 11.43 -10.49
C TYR A 69 0.26 11.02 -9.78
N ARG A 70 0.14 10.18 -8.75
CA ARG A 70 1.22 9.50 -8.02
C ARG A 70 0.79 8.08 -7.65
N GLY A 71 1.73 7.27 -7.16
CA GLY A 71 1.56 5.83 -6.97
C GLY A 71 2.37 5.05 -8.00
N GLU A 72 3.12 4.05 -7.55
CA GLU A 72 3.95 3.23 -8.41
C GLU A 72 3.13 2.50 -9.48
N LYS A 73 3.76 2.29 -10.64
CA LYS A 73 3.22 1.58 -11.81
C LYS A 73 2.91 0.08 -11.55
N PHE A 74 3.03 -0.41 -10.31
CA PHE A 74 2.97 -1.83 -9.95
C PHE A 74 1.67 -2.23 -9.21
N ASP A 75 0.54 -1.72 -9.69
CA ASP A 75 -0.83 -2.24 -9.50
C ASP A 75 -1.52 -2.15 -8.13
N ASP A 76 -0.86 -1.87 -7.00
CA ASP A 76 -1.53 -1.93 -5.69
C ASP A 76 -2.44 -0.73 -5.38
N TYR A 77 -2.04 0.49 -5.76
CA TYR A 77 -2.87 1.68 -5.65
C TYR A 77 -2.44 2.79 -6.62
N ARG A 78 -3.36 3.70 -6.90
CA ARG A 78 -3.12 4.92 -7.68
C ARG A 78 -3.75 6.12 -6.99
N VAL A 79 -2.96 7.18 -6.82
CA VAL A 79 -3.42 8.47 -6.27
C VAL A 79 -3.60 9.46 -7.42
N GLU A 80 -4.73 10.13 -7.43
CA GLU A 80 -5.05 11.25 -8.28
C GLU A 80 -5.44 12.44 -7.40
N GLY A 81 -4.99 13.63 -7.77
CA GLY A 81 -5.41 14.87 -7.14
C GLY A 81 -5.88 15.88 -8.16
N ARG A 82 -6.84 16.70 -7.74
CA ARG A 82 -7.37 17.81 -8.53
C ARG A 82 -7.60 19.03 -7.65
N LEU A 83 -7.17 20.19 -8.13
CA LEU A 83 -7.47 21.46 -7.48
C LEU A 83 -8.99 21.72 -7.55
N LEU A 84 -9.64 21.82 -6.39
CA LEU A 84 -11.03 22.23 -6.29
C LEU A 84 -11.14 23.75 -6.19
N HIS A 85 -10.37 24.33 -5.27
CA HIS A 85 -10.44 25.74 -4.96
C HIS A 85 -9.08 26.26 -4.52
N ARG A 86 -8.73 27.47 -4.94
CA ARG A 86 -7.60 28.22 -4.41
C ARG A 86 -8.17 29.41 -3.66
N GLU A 87 -7.91 29.45 -2.36
CA GLU A 87 -8.37 30.53 -1.50
C GLU A 87 -7.56 31.80 -1.80
N PRO A 88 -8.16 33.00 -1.62
CA PRO A 88 -7.41 34.24 -1.70
C PRO A 88 -6.31 34.27 -0.62
N THR A 89 -5.29 35.10 -0.81
CA THR A 89 -4.27 35.31 0.22
C THR A 89 -4.93 35.92 1.46
N LEU A 90 -4.77 35.25 2.59
CA LEU A 90 -5.27 35.63 3.90
C LEU A 90 -4.10 36.06 4.79
N ARG A 91 -4.42 36.64 5.95
CA ARG A 91 -3.43 37.08 6.94
C ARG A 91 -3.70 36.41 8.27
N ASP A 92 -2.67 35.77 8.83
CA ASP A 92 -2.73 35.14 10.13
C ASP A 92 -2.88 36.22 11.20
N ARG A 93 -3.88 36.07 12.07
CA ARG A 93 -4.22 37.08 13.09
C ARG A 93 -3.19 37.16 14.21
N TYR A 94 -2.45 36.09 14.45
CA TYR A 94 -1.52 36.00 15.57
C TYR A 94 -0.10 36.39 15.16
N THR A 95 0.36 35.95 13.98
CA THR A 95 1.71 36.25 13.49
C THR A 95 1.77 37.46 12.56
N GLY A 96 0.63 37.84 11.96
CA GLY A 96 0.58 38.89 10.94
C GLY A 96 1.15 38.47 9.59
N GLU A 97 1.55 37.20 9.41
CA GLU A 97 2.07 36.66 8.15
C GLU A 97 0.93 36.43 7.14
N SER A 98 1.21 36.64 5.86
CA SER A 98 0.29 36.25 4.80
C SER A 98 0.45 34.76 4.50
N TYR A 99 -0.65 34.13 4.11
CA TYR A 99 -0.67 32.74 3.66
C TYR A 99 -1.72 32.57 2.57
N HIS A 100 -1.56 31.55 1.74
CA HIS A 100 -2.58 31.16 0.77
C HIS A 100 -2.80 29.66 0.86
N CYS A 101 -4.04 29.23 0.64
CA CYS A 101 -4.44 27.83 0.77
C CYS A 101 -5.00 27.29 -0.55
N SER A 102 -4.80 26.00 -0.78
CA SER A 102 -5.48 25.26 -1.83
C SER A 102 -6.25 24.10 -1.23
N GLN A 103 -7.47 23.89 -1.70
CA GLN A 103 -8.27 22.70 -1.44
C GLN A 103 -8.13 21.76 -2.64
N VAL A 104 -7.68 20.54 -2.37
CA VAL A 104 -7.37 19.53 -3.37
C VAL A 104 -8.22 18.31 -3.09
N GLN A 105 -9.04 17.91 -4.05
CA GLN A 105 -9.71 16.61 -4.01
C GLN A 105 -8.68 15.55 -4.35
N VAL A 106 -8.56 14.55 -3.50
CA VAL A 106 -7.69 13.41 -3.67
C VAL A 106 -8.56 12.17 -3.80
N MET A 107 -8.25 11.35 -4.81
CA MET A 107 -8.83 10.04 -5.01
C MET A 107 -7.71 9.01 -5.01
N ALA A 108 -7.76 8.04 -4.11
CA ALA A 108 -6.92 6.86 -4.11
C ALA A 108 -7.74 5.65 -4.57
N LYS A 109 -7.37 5.07 -5.71
CA LYS A 109 -7.97 3.84 -6.22
C LYS A 109 -7.10 2.66 -5.82
N LEU A 110 -7.64 1.76 -5.02
CA LEU A 110 -6.95 0.54 -4.59
C LEU A 110 -7.13 -0.58 -5.62
N ASN A 111 -6.09 -1.39 -5.78
CA ASN A 111 -6.12 -2.64 -6.53
C ASN A 111 -5.12 -3.63 -5.93
N TYR A 112 -5.19 -3.77 -4.61
CA TYR A 112 -4.26 -4.60 -3.85
C TYR A 112 -4.70 -6.06 -3.85
N HIS A 113 -3.77 -6.97 -4.19
CA HIS A 113 -3.98 -8.42 -4.16
C HIS A 113 -2.80 -9.10 -3.49
N ARG A 114 -3.05 -9.82 -2.39
CA ARG A 114 -2.01 -10.61 -1.72
C ARG A 114 -2.48 -12.00 -1.40
N THR A 115 -1.56 -12.96 -1.38
CA THR A 115 -1.80 -14.30 -0.87
C THR A 115 -0.74 -14.66 0.16
N TYR A 116 -1.14 -15.16 1.31
CA TYR A 116 -0.24 -15.60 2.38
C TYR A 116 -0.81 -16.84 3.07
N TYR A 117 0.00 -17.49 3.91
CA TYR A 117 -0.47 -18.57 4.79
C TYR A 117 -0.74 -18.00 6.17
N ASP A 118 -1.91 -18.28 6.73
CA ASP A 118 -2.25 -17.88 8.08
C ASP A 118 -1.57 -18.79 9.14
N ARG A 119 -1.88 -18.55 10.42
CA ARG A 119 -1.29 -19.30 11.54
C ARG A 119 -1.71 -20.77 11.57
N GLU A 120 -2.79 -21.13 10.88
CA GLU A 120 -3.29 -22.50 10.76
C GLU A 120 -2.77 -23.19 9.49
N SER A 121 -1.81 -22.57 8.79
CA SER A 121 -1.27 -23.02 7.50
C SER A 121 -2.31 -23.06 6.38
N GLN A 122 -3.39 -22.31 6.50
CA GLN A 122 -4.38 -22.14 5.44
C GLN A 122 -3.95 -21.01 4.50
N ARG A 123 -4.15 -21.19 3.20
CA ARG A 123 -3.85 -20.17 2.19
C ARG A 123 -4.97 -19.13 2.20
N VAL A 124 -4.64 -17.88 2.51
CA VAL A 124 -5.57 -16.75 2.55
C VAL A 124 -5.24 -15.78 1.42
N GLY A 125 -6.24 -15.47 0.59
CA GLY A 125 -6.18 -14.41 -0.41
C GLY A 125 -6.88 -13.15 0.08
N VAL A 126 -6.21 -12.00 0.00
CA VAL A 126 -6.78 -10.68 0.30
C VAL A 126 -6.87 -9.86 -0.99
N SER A 127 -8.02 -9.21 -1.22
CA SER A 127 -8.26 -8.34 -2.36
C SER A 127 -9.00 -7.08 -1.93
N ASN A 128 -8.43 -5.91 -2.17
CA ASN A 128 -9.08 -4.61 -1.92
C ASN A 128 -9.13 -3.80 -3.21
N ARG A 129 -10.34 -3.32 -3.58
CA ARG A 129 -10.59 -2.58 -4.83
C ARG A 129 -11.33 -1.25 -4.62
N GLU A 130 -11.44 -0.82 -3.38
CA GLU A 130 -12.18 0.37 -2.99
C GLU A 130 -11.58 1.64 -3.60
N ARG A 131 -12.43 2.67 -3.70
CA ARG A 131 -11.99 4.04 -3.95
C ARG A 131 -12.12 4.84 -2.68
N LEU A 132 -11.03 5.50 -2.30
CA LEU A 132 -10.99 6.42 -1.19
C LEU A 132 -10.96 7.83 -1.76
N GLN A 133 -11.87 8.68 -1.30
CA GLN A 133 -11.90 10.08 -1.68
C GLN A 133 -11.80 10.96 -0.44
N ARG A 134 -10.98 11.99 -0.48
CA ARG A 134 -10.93 13.04 0.57
C ARG A 134 -10.59 14.39 -0.03
N THR A 135 -10.85 15.46 0.71
CA THR A 135 -10.46 16.82 0.31
C THR A 135 -9.43 17.35 1.28
N ASP A 136 -8.19 17.48 0.83
CA ASP A 136 -7.09 17.95 1.65
C ASP A 136 -6.84 19.43 1.42
N ARG A 137 -6.33 20.11 2.45
CA ARG A 137 -5.99 21.53 2.40
C ARG A 137 -4.51 21.72 2.72
N LEU A 138 -3.83 22.48 1.88
CA LEU A 138 -2.45 22.90 2.11
C LEU A 138 -2.38 24.42 2.06
N CYS A 139 -1.79 24.99 3.10
CA CYS A 139 -1.53 26.42 3.22
C CYS A 139 -0.02 26.68 3.29
N THR A 140 0.48 27.56 2.42
CA THR A 140 1.87 28.02 2.47
C THR A 140 1.92 29.47 2.92
N TYR A 141 2.68 29.72 3.98
CA TYR A 141 2.95 31.04 4.54
C TYR A 141 4.11 31.73 3.80
N ASP A 142 4.18 33.06 3.85
CA ASP A 142 5.30 33.83 3.27
C ASP A 142 6.68 33.41 3.83
N SER A 143 6.70 32.84 5.04
CA SER A 143 7.86 32.24 5.70
C SER A 143 8.27 30.87 5.12
N ALA A 144 7.63 30.42 4.03
CA ALA A 144 7.78 29.09 3.43
C ALA A 144 7.38 27.92 4.35
N ARG A 145 6.66 28.21 5.43
CA ARG A 145 6.06 27.20 6.30
C ARG A 145 4.80 26.64 5.64
N ASP A 146 4.77 25.32 5.51
CA ASP A 146 3.63 24.58 4.97
C ASP A 146 2.78 23.99 6.12
N VAL A 147 1.47 24.22 6.09
CA VAL A 147 0.50 23.64 7.03
C VAL A 147 -0.49 22.80 6.24
N TYR A 148 -0.48 21.50 6.52
CA TYR A 148 -1.29 20.50 5.86
C TYR A 148 -2.41 20.01 6.78
N GLU A 149 -3.63 19.98 6.26
CA GLU A 149 -4.84 19.49 6.92
C GLU A 149 -5.48 18.41 6.05
N ALA A 150 -5.52 17.18 6.57
CA ALA A 150 -6.17 16.06 5.88
C ALA A 150 -7.69 16.18 6.04
N GLY A 151 -8.41 15.94 4.94
CA GLY A 151 -9.86 15.84 4.97
C GLY A 151 -10.36 14.53 5.55
N GLU A 152 -11.68 14.46 5.73
CA GLU A 152 -12.37 13.21 6.03
C GLU A 152 -12.33 12.27 4.81
N VAL A 153 -12.07 10.99 5.09
CA VAL A 153 -12.06 9.93 4.07
C VAL A 153 -13.47 9.44 3.85
N VAL A 154 -13.93 9.52 2.61
CA VAL A 154 -15.17 8.93 2.13
C VAL A 154 -14.80 7.73 1.27
N VAL A 155 -15.23 6.54 1.69
CA VAL A 155 -15.14 5.33 0.87
C VAL A 155 -16.28 5.36 -0.14
N THR A 156 -15.97 5.16 -1.42
CA THR A 156 -16.96 5.11 -2.49
C THR A 156 -16.95 3.77 -3.19
N ASP A 157 -18.15 3.22 -3.37
CA ASP A 157 -18.37 2.01 -4.16
C ASP A 157 -18.39 2.35 -5.65
N ASP A 158 -17.88 1.43 -6.47
CA ASP A 158 -17.78 1.56 -7.93
C ASP A 158 -19.13 1.31 -8.64
#